data_AF-X1CWF5-F1
#
_entry.id   AF-X1CWF5-F1
#
_cell.length_a   1.000
_cell.length_b   1.000
_cell.length_c   1.000
_cell.angle_alpha   90.00
_cell.angle_beta   90.00
_cell.angle_gamma   90.00
#
_symmetry.space_group_name_H-M   'P 1'
#
loop_
_entity.id
_entity.type
_entity.pdbx_description
1 polymer ?
#
loop_
_entity_poly.entity_id
_entity_poly.type
_entity_poly.pdbx_seq_one_letter_code
_entity_poly.pdbx_strand_id
1 'polypeptide(L)'
;GAKGSYKLQKPGVMAKGGEVILYGPHINCFHSNKKIDTELKEVGYHCRDRVCSILNSEKKISRNSASHLINAAGPGIFDPKTGKEELNFKLTLATGIPEEVCKSVGLNYRDPKTIEKSDFLSPGKLWIEEGGKYLYMLDKRKDG
;
A
#
# COMPACT_ATOMS: atom_id res chain seq x y z
N GLY A 1 -7.90 6.09 1.47
CA GLY A 1 -8.02 4.70 0.95
C GLY A 1 -6.84 4.37 0.05
N ALA A 2 -6.71 3.11 -0.42
CA ALA A 2 -5.60 2.60 -1.24
C ALA A 2 -5.26 3.46 -2.48
N LYS A 3 -6.17 4.37 -2.85
CA LYS A 3 -5.99 5.37 -3.90
C LYS A 3 -4.77 6.28 -3.82
N GLY A 4 -4.23 6.52 -2.63
CA GLY A 4 -2.99 7.28 -2.50
C GLY A 4 -1.75 6.51 -2.99
N SER A 5 -1.73 5.19 -2.78
CA SER A 5 -0.53 4.38 -3.04
C SER A 5 -0.16 4.30 -4.52
N TYR A 6 -1.09 3.91 -5.39
CA TYR A 6 -0.83 3.75 -6.83
C TYR A 6 -0.46 5.05 -7.55
N LYS A 7 -0.75 6.20 -6.96
CA LYS A 7 -0.40 7.51 -7.54
C LYS A 7 1.04 7.91 -7.30
N LEU A 8 1.73 7.22 -6.38
CA LEU A 8 3.14 7.42 -6.06
C LEU A 8 4.04 6.31 -6.65
N GLN A 9 3.45 5.30 -7.29
CA GLN A 9 4.18 4.13 -7.81
C GLN A 9 4.85 4.35 -9.17
N LYS A 10 4.81 5.56 -9.75
CA LYS A 10 5.54 5.84 -10.99
C LYS A 10 7.05 5.76 -10.74
N PRO A 11 7.83 5.14 -11.65
CA PRO A 11 9.28 5.07 -11.52
C PRO A 11 9.90 6.45 -11.26
N GLY A 12 10.75 6.54 -10.25
CA GLY A 12 11.44 7.78 -9.84
C GLY A 12 10.69 8.65 -8.84
N VAL A 13 9.37 8.49 -8.65
CA VAL A 13 8.61 9.28 -7.66
C VAL A 13 8.95 8.86 -6.23
N MET A 14 9.16 7.56 -6.00
CA MET A 14 9.55 7.01 -4.70
C MET A 14 10.98 6.50 -4.74
N ALA A 15 11.77 6.86 -3.72
CA ALA A 15 13.08 6.25 -3.50
C ALA A 15 12.92 4.75 -3.15
N LYS A 16 13.91 3.92 -3.50
CA LYS A 16 13.93 2.51 -3.09
C LYS A 16 13.85 2.42 -1.57
N GLY A 17 12.92 1.61 -1.06
CA GLY A 17 12.68 1.45 0.38
C GLY A 17 11.93 2.62 1.02
N GLY A 18 11.42 3.57 0.23
CA GLY A 18 10.56 4.64 0.70
C GLY A 18 9.27 4.12 1.34
N GLU A 19 8.50 5.02 1.94
CA GLU A 19 7.28 4.67 2.68
C GLU A 19 6.10 5.52 2.22
N VAL A 20 4.96 4.87 1.97
CA VAL A 20 3.68 5.54 1.75
C VAL A 20 2.82 5.32 2.98
N ILE A 21 2.46 6.42 3.65
CA ILE A 21 1.56 6.39 4.80
C ILE A 21 0.16 6.85 4.35
N LEU A 22 -0.82 5.96 4.44
CA LEU A 22 -2.22 6.29 4.18
C LEU A 22 -2.88 6.75 5.47
N TYR A 23 -2.93 8.08 5.65
CA TYR A 23 -3.59 8.72 6.77
C TYR A 23 -5.11 8.79 6.57
N GLY A 24 -5.87 8.25 7.53
CA GLY A 24 -7.33 8.25 7.53
C GLY A 24 -7.89 7.72 8.84
N PRO A 25 -7.85 8.51 9.93
CA PRO A 25 -8.20 8.05 11.28
C PRO A 25 -9.62 7.47 11.42
N HIS A 26 -10.54 7.91 10.55
CA HIS A 26 -11.94 7.47 10.51
C HIS A 26 -12.16 6.14 9.79
N ILE A 27 -11.14 5.58 9.13
CA ILE A 27 -11.24 4.33 8.37
C ILE A 27 -11.03 3.14 9.33
N ASN A 28 -11.98 2.20 9.35
CA ASN A 28 -11.98 1.04 10.27
C ASN A 28 -12.11 -0.33 9.56
N CYS A 29 -12.12 -0.35 8.22
CA CYS A 29 -12.16 -1.55 7.40
C CYS A 29 -11.41 -1.32 6.08
N PHE A 30 -11.02 -2.39 5.39
CA PHE A 30 -10.35 -2.28 4.09
C PHE A 30 -11.34 -2.02 2.96
N HIS A 31 -12.56 -2.55 3.10
CA HIS A 31 -13.63 -2.35 2.13
C HIS A 31 -15.02 -2.33 2.80
N SER A 32 -15.95 -1.51 2.30
CA SER A 32 -17.31 -1.39 2.86
C SER A 32 -18.18 -2.62 2.60
N ASN A 33 -17.97 -3.29 1.46
CA ASN A 33 -18.54 -4.61 1.19
C ASN A 33 -17.79 -5.68 1.99
N LYS A 34 -18.47 -6.35 2.92
CA LYS A 34 -17.91 -7.37 3.82
C LYS A 34 -17.27 -8.55 3.08
N LYS A 35 -17.84 -9.01 1.97
CA LYS A 35 -17.28 -10.14 1.21
C LYS A 35 -15.90 -9.77 0.66
N ILE A 36 -15.79 -8.58 0.07
CA ILE A 36 -14.52 -8.08 -0.45
C ILE A 36 -13.53 -7.85 0.69
N ASP A 37 -13.96 -7.28 1.82
CA ASP A 37 -13.11 -7.08 3.00
C ASP A 37 -12.50 -8.40 3.51
N THR A 38 -13.30 -9.48 3.56
CA THR A 38 -12.83 -10.82 3.88
C THR A 38 -11.81 -11.33 2.85
N GLU A 39 -12.12 -11.24 1.55
CA GLU A 39 -11.20 -11.66 0.48
C GLU A 39 -9.84 -10.94 0.57
N LEU A 40 -9.83 -9.64 0.88
CA LEU A 40 -8.60 -8.86 1.05
C LEU A 40 -7.79 -9.34 2.27
N LYS A 41 -8.46 -9.64 3.39
CA LYS A 41 -7.81 -10.14 4.62
C LYS A 41 -7.25 -11.55 4.45
N GLU A 42 -7.91 -12.40 3.67
CA GLU A 42 -7.47 -13.78 3.43
C GLU A 42 -6.20 -13.87 2.60
N VAL A 43 -5.97 -12.92 1.69
CA VAL A 43 -4.81 -12.94 0.78
C VAL A 43 -3.70 -12.02 1.26
N GLY A 44 -4.03 -10.83 1.76
CA GLY A 44 -3.04 -9.83 2.16
C GLY A 44 -2.44 -9.03 1.01
N TYR A 45 -1.75 -7.95 1.36
CA TYR A 45 -1.18 -6.97 0.44
C TYR A 45 0.26 -7.37 0.09
N HIS A 46 0.40 -8.01 -1.07
CA HIS A 46 1.66 -8.56 -1.56
C HIS A 46 1.93 -8.12 -3.00
N CYS A 47 3.18 -8.26 -3.44
CA CYS A 47 3.56 -8.08 -4.83
C CYS A 47 2.83 -9.08 -5.72
N ARG A 48 2.74 -8.75 -7.02
CA ARG A 48 2.01 -9.55 -8.01
C ARG A 48 2.35 -11.02 -7.95
N ASP A 49 3.64 -11.36 -7.96
CA ASP A 49 4.09 -12.75 -8.10
C ASP A 49 3.72 -13.59 -6.87
N ARG A 50 3.77 -12.99 -5.67
CA ARG A 50 3.32 -13.65 -4.44
C ARG A 50 1.80 -13.82 -4.40
N VAL A 51 1.02 -12.81 -4.80
CA VAL A 51 -0.44 -12.93 -4.92
C VAL A 51 -0.79 -14.05 -5.90
N CYS A 52 -0.17 -14.08 -7.08
CA CYS A 52 -0.38 -15.15 -8.06
C CYS A 52 -0.04 -16.53 -7.50
N SER A 53 1.03 -16.66 -6.72
CA SER A 53 1.38 -17.92 -6.04
C SER A 53 0.29 -18.38 -5.07
N ILE A 54 -0.28 -17.46 -4.27
CA ILE A 54 -1.36 -17.77 -3.30
C ILE A 54 -2.65 -18.19 -4.01
N LEU A 55 -2.98 -17.54 -5.14
CA LEU A 55 -4.21 -17.85 -5.89
C LEU A 55 -4.12 -19.18 -6.64
N ASN A 56 -2.92 -19.58 -7.05
CA ASN A 56 -2.70 -20.87 -7.68
C ASN A 56 -2.84 -22.05 -6.71
N SER A 57 -2.70 -21.82 -5.40
CA SER A 57 -2.61 -22.87 -4.38
C SER A 57 -3.93 -23.20 -3.67
N GLU A 58 -5.10 -22.73 -4.17
CA GLU A 58 -6.50 -23.11 -3.80
C GLU A 58 -7.44 -21.92 -3.51
N LYS A 59 -6.91 -20.70 -3.29
CA LYS A 59 -7.74 -19.53 -2.96
C LYS A 59 -8.34 -18.87 -4.20
N LYS A 60 -9.66 -18.71 -4.23
CA LYS A 60 -10.38 -17.97 -5.29
C LYS A 60 -11.03 -16.71 -4.73
N ILE A 61 -10.35 -15.57 -4.87
CA ILE A 61 -10.94 -14.24 -4.68
C ILE A 61 -11.35 -13.66 -6.03
N SER A 62 -12.13 -12.57 -6.01
CA SER A 62 -12.46 -11.87 -7.26
C SER A 62 -11.21 -11.27 -7.93
N ARG A 63 -11.20 -11.19 -9.27
CA ARG A 63 -10.11 -10.49 -10.02
C ARG A 63 -9.96 -9.03 -9.58
N ASN A 64 -11.07 -8.39 -9.20
CA ASN A 64 -11.05 -7.02 -8.70
C ASN A 64 -10.32 -6.92 -7.35
N SER A 65 -10.56 -7.87 -6.44
CA SER A 65 -9.88 -7.95 -5.14
C SER A 65 -8.37 -8.21 -5.33
N ALA A 66 -8.01 -9.16 -6.20
CA ALA A 66 -6.60 -9.45 -6.50
C ALA A 66 -5.88 -8.23 -7.09
N SER A 67 -6.49 -7.56 -8.08
CA SER A 67 -5.96 -6.34 -8.67
C SER A 67 -5.82 -5.22 -7.63
N HIS A 68 -6.78 -5.07 -6.71
CA HIS A 68 -6.72 -4.08 -5.64
C HIS A 68 -5.50 -4.29 -4.73
N LEU A 69 -5.26 -5.53 -4.28
CA LEU A 69 -4.12 -5.87 -3.43
C LEU A 69 -2.78 -5.55 -4.09
N ILE A 70 -2.61 -6.02 -5.34
CA ILE A 70 -1.38 -5.85 -6.11
C ILE A 70 -1.10 -4.37 -6.38
N ASN A 71 -2.13 -3.62 -6.79
CA ASN A 71 -1.99 -2.19 -7.07
C ASN A 71 -1.70 -1.38 -5.81
N ALA A 72 -2.13 -1.84 -4.63
CA ALA A 72 -1.84 -1.16 -3.39
C ALA A 72 -0.41 -1.43 -2.91
N ALA A 73 0.01 -2.70 -2.89
CA ALA A 73 1.35 -3.12 -2.46
C ALA A 73 2.45 -2.64 -3.42
N GLY A 74 2.15 -2.54 -4.71
CA GLY A 74 3.08 -2.09 -5.74
C GLY A 74 4.13 -3.14 -6.12
N PRO A 75 5.20 -2.73 -6.81
CA PRO A 75 6.22 -3.64 -7.31
C PRO A 75 7.09 -4.21 -6.19
N GLY A 76 7.53 -5.46 -6.37
CA GLY A 76 8.42 -6.17 -5.47
C GLY A 76 8.90 -7.46 -6.09
N ILE A 77 9.79 -8.15 -5.39
CA ILE A 77 10.37 -9.44 -5.78
C ILE A 77 9.88 -10.50 -4.80
N PHE A 78 9.49 -11.67 -5.32
CA PHE A 78 9.12 -12.83 -4.52
C PHE A 78 9.97 -14.03 -4.91
N ASP A 79 10.62 -14.67 -3.94
CA ASP A 79 11.30 -15.94 -4.11
C ASP A 79 10.35 -17.09 -3.71
N PRO A 80 9.83 -17.89 -4.67
CA PRO A 80 8.92 -18.97 -4.38
C PRO A 80 9.59 -20.14 -3.63
N LYS A 81 10.92 -20.28 -3.68
CA LYS A 81 11.64 -21.35 -2.97
C LYS A 81 11.77 -21.06 -1.48
N THR A 82 12.01 -19.79 -1.11
CA THR A 82 12.17 -19.39 0.29
C THR A 82 10.92 -18.75 0.88
N GLY A 83 9.94 -18.39 0.05
CA GLY A 83 8.76 -17.63 0.45
C GLY A 83 9.05 -16.17 0.82
N LYS A 84 10.25 -15.66 0.51
CA LYS A 84 10.67 -14.30 0.89
C LYS A 84 10.18 -13.28 -0.11
N GLU A 85 9.77 -12.13 0.39
CA GLU A 85 9.27 -11.02 -0.42
C GLU A 85 9.99 -9.72 -0.04
N GLU A 86 10.39 -8.95 -1.05
CA GLU A 86 10.94 -7.60 -0.90
C GLU A 86 10.09 -6.63 -1.74
N LEU A 87 9.31 -5.78 -1.08
CA LEU A 87 8.56 -4.71 -1.73
C LEU A 87 9.47 -3.50 -1.96
N ASN A 88 9.27 -2.79 -3.08
CA ASN A 88 10.07 -1.62 -3.41
C ASN A 88 9.82 -0.43 -2.48
N PHE A 89 8.67 -0.40 -1.80
CA PHE A 89 8.32 0.58 -0.78
C PHE A 89 7.47 -0.08 0.31
N LYS A 90 7.39 0.57 1.47
CA LYS A 90 6.54 0.17 2.58
C LYS A 90 5.18 0.83 2.47
N LEU A 91 4.09 0.07 2.60
CA LEU A 91 2.75 0.60 2.72
C LEU A 91 2.31 0.56 4.19
N THR A 92 2.06 1.73 4.75
CA THR A 92 1.71 1.91 6.17
C THR A 92 0.33 2.52 6.30
N LEU A 93 -0.52 1.93 7.14
CA LEU A 93 -1.82 2.50 7.47
C LEU A 93 -1.74 3.30 8.76
N ALA A 94 -2.25 4.54 8.70
CA ALA A 94 -2.53 5.35 9.88
C ALA A 94 -4.02 5.62 9.95
N THR A 95 -4.75 4.59 10.40
CA THR A 95 -6.21 4.52 10.40
C THR A 95 -6.72 3.98 11.74
N GLY A 96 -8.04 3.85 11.87
CA GLY A 96 -8.68 3.17 12.99
C GLY A 96 -8.71 1.64 12.86
N ILE A 97 -8.09 1.05 11.82
CA ILE A 97 -7.90 -0.40 11.74
C ILE A 97 -6.83 -0.80 12.75
N PRO A 98 -7.04 -1.81 13.60
CA PRO A 98 -6.04 -2.22 14.58
C PRO A 98 -4.70 -2.63 13.96
N GLU A 99 -3.61 -2.39 14.68
CA GLU A 99 -2.25 -2.69 14.23
C GLU A 99 -2.06 -4.17 13.87
N GLU A 100 -2.59 -5.06 14.71
CA GLU A 100 -2.51 -6.51 14.51
C GLU A 100 -3.24 -6.96 13.24
N VAL A 101 -4.34 -6.29 12.89
CA VAL A 101 -5.09 -6.54 11.66
C VAL A 101 -4.33 -6.03 10.44
N CYS A 102 -3.61 -4.90 10.55
CA CYS A 102 -2.76 -4.42 9.47
C CYS A 102 -1.58 -5.37 9.22
N LYS A 103 -0.90 -5.79 10.30
CA LYS A 103 0.25 -6.70 10.23
C LYS A 103 -0.12 -8.06 9.67
N SER A 104 -1.29 -8.60 10.02
CA SER A 104 -1.74 -9.92 9.52
C SER A 104 -1.96 -9.95 8.01
N VAL A 105 -2.18 -8.80 7.37
CA VAL A 105 -2.36 -8.66 5.93
C VAL A 105 -1.12 -8.10 5.22
N GLY A 106 0.05 -8.08 5.87
CA GLY A 106 1.30 -7.63 5.26
C GLY A 106 1.47 -6.11 5.19
N LEU A 107 0.68 -5.34 5.92
CA LEU A 107 0.80 -3.88 6.00
C LEU A 107 1.50 -3.44 7.28
N ASN A 108 2.21 -2.32 7.20
CA ASN A 108 2.70 -1.64 8.38
C ASN A 108 1.58 -0.79 9.00
N TYR A 109 1.79 -0.39 10.25
CA TYR A 109 0.86 0.46 11.00
C TYR A 109 1.62 1.61 11.66
N ARG A 110 0.97 2.77 11.74
CA ARG A 110 1.39 3.90 12.57
C ARG A 110 0.16 4.51 13.22
N ASP A 111 0.21 4.78 14.52
CA ASP A 111 -0.92 5.38 15.24
C ASP A 111 -1.27 6.74 14.60
N PRO A 112 -2.49 6.94 14.06
CA PRO A 112 -2.89 8.20 13.45
C PRO A 112 -2.77 9.41 14.37
N LYS A 113 -2.85 9.24 15.70
CA LYS A 113 -2.70 10.33 16.67
C LYS A 113 -1.27 10.85 16.79
N THR A 114 -0.30 10.09 16.27
CA THR A 114 1.13 10.42 16.30
C THR A 114 1.63 11.04 15.00
N ILE A 115 0.71 11.38 14.08
CA ILE A 115 1.04 11.93 12.77
C ILE A 115 0.63 13.40 12.73
N GLU A 116 1.62 14.26 12.55
CA GLU A 116 1.41 15.68 12.32
C GLU A 116 1.94 16.08 10.93
N LYS A 117 1.31 17.07 10.30
CA LYS A 117 1.73 17.57 8.98
C LYS A 117 3.17 18.09 8.99
N SER A 118 3.60 18.65 10.12
CA SER A 118 4.97 19.13 10.40
C SER A 118 6.04 18.05 10.20
N ASP A 119 5.72 16.78 10.49
CA ASP A 119 6.65 15.64 10.35
C ASP A 119 7.15 15.43 8.90
N PHE A 120 6.43 15.99 7.92
CA PHE A 120 6.60 15.76 6.48
C PHE A 120 7.08 17.01 5.72
N LEU A 121 7.59 18.03 6.40
CA LEU A 121 8.08 19.26 5.78
C LEU A 121 9.57 19.22 5.38
N SER A 122 10.32 18.23 5.84
CA SER A 122 11.74 18.08 5.53
C SER A 122 11.97 17.52 4.10
N PRO A 123 13.12 17.80 3.46
CA PRO A 123 13.46 17.23 2.17
C PRO A 123 13.31 15.70 2.12
N GLY A 124 12.75 15.19 1.03
CA GLY A 124 12.47 13.76 0.85
C GLY A 124 11.16 13.27 1.51
N LYS A 125 10.41 14.15 2.17
CA LYS A 125 9.07 13.87 2.68
C LYS A 125 8.06 14.78 2.00
N LEU A 126 6.82 14.32 1.92
CA LEU A 126 5.73 15.06 1.30
C LEU A 126 4.43 14.76 2.04
N TRP A 127 3.73 15.82 2.47
CA TRP A 127 2.35 15.72 2.92
C TRP A 127 1.41 16.01 1.76
N ILE A 128 0.49 15.08 1.50
CA ILE A 128 -0.50 15.22 0.44
C ILE A 128 -1.90 15.31 1.06
N GLU A 129 -2.52 16.48 0.91
CA GLU A 129 -3.95 16.64 1.20
C GLU A 129 -4.79 16.07 0.06
N GLU A 130 -5.95 15.48 0.37
CA GLU A 130 -6.83 14.83 -0.61
C GLU A 130 -6.12 13.78 -1.49
N GLY A 131 -5.19 12.98 -0.94
CA GLY A 131 -4.32 12.08 -1.71
C GLY A 131 -5.02 11.03 -2.60
N GLY A 132 -6.33 10.83 -2.46
CA GLY A 132 -7.14 10.05 -3.40
C GLY A 132 -7.49 10.77 -4.71
N LYS A 133 -7.25 12.08 -4.83
CA LYS A 133 -7.74 12.96 -5.92
C LYS A 133 -6.68 13.31 -6.97
N TYR A 134 -5.43 13.55 -6.57
CA TYR A 134 -4.35 13.99 -7.48
C TYR A 134 -3.35 12.88 -7.84
N LEU A 135 -3.03 12.70 -9.14
CA LEU A 135 -2.00 11.77 -9.64
C LEU A 135 -0.66 12.49 -9.73
N TYR A 136 0.36 11.98 -9.06
CA TYR A 136 1.67 12.63 -8.99
C TYR A 136 2.58 12.10 -10.10
N MET A 137 3.24 13.02 -10.79
CA MET A 137 4.26 12.74 -11.80
C MET A 137 5.49 13.56 -11.44
N LEU A 138 6.69 13.00 -11.66
CA LEU A 138 7.87 13.83 -11.76
C LEU A 138 7.73 14.72 -12.99
N ASP A 139 7.88 16.03 -12.82
CA ASP A 139 8.11 16.92 -13.94
C ASP A 139 9.51 16.63 -14.49
N LYS A 140 9.67 16.66 -15.82
CA LYS A 140 11.00 16.46 -16.42
C LYS A 140 11.87 17.61 -15.94
N ARG A 141 12.96 17.31 -15.22
CA ARG A 141 14.04 18.29 -15.10
C ARG A 141 14.40 18.73 -16.51
N LYS A 142 14.22 20.02 -16.81
CA LYS A 142 14.97 20.64 -17.90
C LYS A 142 16.41 20.64 -17.40
N ASP A 143 17.18 19.67 -17.86
CA ASP A 143 18.63 19.79 -17.85
C ASP A 143 18.95 21.10 -18.59
N GLY A 144 19.59 22.02 -17.88
CA GLY A 144 20.16 23.24 -18.46
C GLY A 144 21.48 22.94 -19.14
#